data_AF-A0A4U0RKA1-F1
#
_entry.id   AF-A0A4U0RKA1-F1
#
_cell.length_a   1.000
_cell.length_b   1.000
_cell.length_c   1.000
_cell.angle_alpha   90.00
_cell.angle_beta   90.00
_cell.angle_gamma   90.00
#
_symmetry.space_group_name_H-M   'P 1'
#
loop_
_entity.id
_entity.type
_entity.pdbx_description
1 polymer ?
#
loop_
_entity_poly.entity_id
_entity_poly.type
_entity_poly.pdbx_seq_one_letter_code
_entity_poly.pdbx_strand_id
1 'polypeptide(L)'
;MFIFSAFLISLYMLAYSLVSIWLLFDGWVNKFSSIHWLWKIQEGQGFPGSISLALFSTFGAVLGGSVLSITSFHKYIAIEKSFDTDHLWGFIFTPILSSIVGLIVFTLVQSGLLVLSGSFTENDQSISAALGFTAIDCISGYNWDVVIGKLQELSKSVISKSADES
;
A
#
# COMPACT_ATOMS: atom_id res chain seq x y z
N MET A 1 6.55 31.14 -6.39
CA MET A 1 5.40 30.25 -6.09
C MET A 1 5.74 28.78 -6.30
N PHE A 2 6.27 28.38 -7.47
CA PHE A 2 6.66 26.98 -7.76
C PHE A 2 7.64 26.33 -6.77
N ILE A 3 8.69 27.03 -6.35
CA ILE A 3 9.69 26.50 -5.40
C ILE A 3 9.06 26.18 -4.03
N PHE A 4 8.12 27.02 -3.58
CA PHE A 4 7.42 26.82 -2.31
C PHE A 4 6.51 25.58 -2.37
N SER A 5 5.77 25.39 -3.47
CA SER A 5 4.96 24.20 -3.69
C SER A 5 5.80 22.92 -3.79
N ALA A 6 6.95 22.99 -4.48
CA ALA A 6 7.89 21.87 -4.59
C ALA A 6 8.49 21.49 -3.22
N PHE A 7 8.78 22.49 -2.38
CA PHE A 7 9.24 22.24 -1.01
C PHE A 7 8.16 21.61 -0.14
N LEU A 8 6.92 22.11 -0.20
CA LEU A 8 5.79 21.56 0.54
C LEU A 8 5.50 20.11 0.16
N ILE A 9 5.48 19.79 -1.14
CA ILE A 9 5.23 18.42 -1.59
C ILE A 9 6.37 17.49 -1.20
N SER A 10 7.62 17.96 -1.24
CA SER A 10 8.77 17.19 -0.76
C SER A 10 8.65 16.86 0.73
N LEU A 11 8.28 17.85 1.56
CA LEU A 11 8.05 17.63 2.98
C LEU A 11 6.90 16.64 3.23
N TYR A 12 5.80 16.77 2.48
CA TYR A 12 4.68 15.84 2.52
C TYR A 12 5.11 14.41 2.18
N MET A 13 5.89 14.24 1.11
CA MET A 13 6.40 12.93 0.67
C MET A 13 7.31 12.27 1.70
N LEU A 14 8.23 13.04 2.26
CA LEU A 14 9.09 12.57 3.33
C LEU A 14 8.28 12.22 4.59
N ALA A 15 7.29 13.03 4.95
CA ALA A 15 6.46 12.80 6.12
C ALA A 15 5.69 11.48 6.02
N TYR A 16 4.93 11.25 4.94
CA TYR A 16 4.17 10.00 4.83
C TYR A 16 5.08 8.77 4.67
N SER A 17 6.24 8.91 4.01
CA SER A 17 7.21 7.82 3.88
C SER A 17 7.79 7.42 5.25
N LEU A 18 8.21 8.41 6.05
CA LEU A 18 8.71 8.18 7.41
C LEU A 18 7.65 7.60 8.33
N VAL A 19 6.40 8.07 8.24
CA VAL A 19 5.27 7.50 8.99
C VAL A 19 5.02 6.05 8.58
N SER A 20 5.08 5.73 7.28
CA SER A 20 4.92 4.34 6.80
C SER A 20 6.02 3.42 7.32
N ILE A 21 7.28 3.87 7.28
CA ILE A 21 8.43 3.12 7.83
C ILE A 21 8.24 2.92 9.34
N TRP A 22 7.90 3.99 10.06
CA TRP A 22 7.70 3.94 11.51
C TRP A 22 6.56 2.97 11.89
N LEU A 23 5.43 3.00 11.17
CA LEU A 23 4.31 2.09 11.41
C LEU A 23 4.64 0.63 11.09
N LEU A 24 5.46 0.36 10.06
CA LEU A 24 5.96 -1.00 9.80
C LEU A 24 6.79 -1.52 10.98
N PHE A 25 7.72 -0.70 11.49
CA PHE A 25 8.50 -1.04 12.68
C PHE A 25 7.61 -1.20 13.93
N ASP A 26 6.64 -0.31 14.13
CA ASP A 26 5.68 -0.41 15.24
C ASP A 26 4.82 -1.68 15.13
N GLY A 27 4.46 -2.10 13.91
CA GLY A 27 3.80 -3.37 13.65
C GLY A 27 4.65 -4.56 14.08
N TRP A 28 5.92 -4.59 13.72
CA TRP A 28 6.84 -5.69 14.04
C TRP A 28 7.20 -5.76 15.53
N VAL A 29 7.40 -4.62 16.18
CA VAL A 29 7.87 -4.55 17.57
C VAL A 29 6.71 -4.50 18.56
N ASN A 30 5.69 -3.68 18.29
CA ASN A 30 4.62 -3.33 19.24
C ASN A 30 3.23 -3.78 18.78
N LYS A 31 3.10 -4.57 17.71
CA LYS A 31 1.80 -5.02 17.16
C LYS A 31 0.84 -3.85 16.88
N PHE A 32 1.38 -2.76 16.31
CA PHE A 32 0.63 -1.55 15.96
C PHE A 32 0.00 -0.81 17.15
N SER A 33 0.58 -0.93 18.36
CA SER A 33 0.08 -0.27 19.57
C SER A 33 -0.07 1.25 19.39
N SER A 34 0.78 1.87 18.57
CA SER A 34 0.76 3.32 18.34
C SER A 34 -0.53 3.84 17.69
N ILE A 35 -1.31 2.97 17.04
CA ILE A 35 -2.57 3.32 16.36
C ILE A 35 -3.81 2.73 17.06
N HIS A 36 -3.66 2.05 18.20
CA HIS A 36 -4.79 1.46 18.94
C HIS A 36 -5.82 2.51 19.37
N TRP A 37 -5.37 3.74 19.64
CA TRP A 37 -6.22 4.86 20.05
C TRP A 37 -7.29 5.22 19.00
N LEU A 38 -7.04 4.96 17.71
CA LEU A 38 -7.99 5.22 16.63
C LEU A 38 -9.24 4.35 16.72
N TRP A 39 -9.11 3.12 17.25
CA TRP A 39 -10.20 2.13 17.32
C TRP A 39 -10.62 1.77 18.75
N LYS A 40 -10.11 2.48 19.77
CA LYS A 40 -10.38 2.22 21.19
C LYS A 40 -10.11 0.76 21.59
N ILE A 41 -9.08 0.15 21.01
CA ILE A 41 -8.64 -1.20 21.38
C ILE A 41 -8.02 -1.12 22.79
N GLN A 42 -8.39 -2.05 23.68
CA GLN A 42 -7.83 -2.11 25.03
C GLN A 42 -6.32 -2.34 24.97
N GLU A 43 -5.57 -1.62 25.80
CA GLU A 43 -4.13 -1.81 25.90
C GLU A 43 -3.80 -3.28 26.25
N GLY A 44 -2.93 -3.90 25.45
CA GLY A 44 -2.56 -5.31 25.58
C GLY A 44 -3.34 -6.28 24.69
N GLN A 45 -4.46 -5.86 24.08
CA GLN A 45 -5.07 -6.59 22.97
C GLN A 45 -4.50 -6.08 21.64
N GLY A 46 -3.82 -6.96 20.90
CA GLY A 46 -3.37 -6.63 19.54
C GLY A 46 -4.53 -6.64 18.54
N PHE A 47 -4.29 -6.12 17.34
CA PHE A 47 -5.23 -6.35 16.24
C PHE A 47 -5.32 -7.85 15.92
N PRO A 48 -6.48 -8.34 15.45
CA PRO A 48 -6.59 -9.66 14.84
C PRO A 48 -5.50 -9.89 13.79
N GLY A 49 -5.03 -11.13 13.63
CA GLY A 49 -3.93 -11.47 12.73
C GLY A 49 -4.18 -11.02 11.29
N SER A 50 -5.40 -11.21 10.78
CA SER A 50 -5.82 -10.77 9.44
C SER A 50 -5.74 -9.25 9.25
N ILE A 51 -6.21 -8.48 10.23
CA ILE A 51 -6.15 -7.01 10.21
C ILE A 51 -4.69 -6.56 10.26
N SER A 52 -3.87 -7.20 11.09
CA SER A 52 -2.46 -6.85 11.18
C SER A 52 -1.71 -7.10 9.87
N LEU A 53 -2.00 -8.21 9.17
CA LEU A 53 -1.42 -8.48 7.86
C LEU A 53 -1.91 -7.46 6.81
N ALA A 54 -3.18 -7.06 6.87
CA ALA A 54 -3.71 -6.01 6.00
C ALA A 54 -3.03 -4.65 6.24
N LEU A 55 -2.70 -4.33 7.49
CA LEU A 55 -1.94 -3.13 7.85
C LEU A 55 -0.50 -3.19 7.30
N PHE A 56 0.19 -4.32 7.48
CA PHE A 56 1.52 -4.54 6.91
C PHE A 56 1.54 -4.41 5.39
N SER A 57 0.55 -5.02 4.73
CA SER A 57 0.32 -4.87 3.30
C SER A 57 0.14 -3.41 2.90
N THR A 58 -0.79 -2.70 3.55
CA THR A 58 -1.12 -1.32 3.21
C THR A 58 0.08 -0.39 3.38
N PHE A 59 0.80 -0.48 4.49
CA PHE A 59 2.01 0.33 4.72
C PHE A 59 3.17 -0.11 3.82
N GLY A 60 3.23 -1.39 3.43
CA GLY A 60 4.11 -1.87 2.38
C GLY A 60 3.84 -1.15 1.06
N ALA A 61 2.58 -1.10 0.62
CA ALA A 61 2.20 -0.42 -0.61
C ALA A 61 2.45 1.10 -0.57
N VAL A 62 2.15 1.76 0.54
CA VAL A 62 2.47 3.18 0.73
C VAL A 62 3.97 3.42 0.64
N LEU A 63 4.79 2.53 1.21
CA LEU A 63 6.25 2.60 1.08
C LEU A 63 6.69 2.49 -0.39
N GLY A 64 6.11 1.55 -1.15
CA GLY A 64 6.34 1.43 -2.60
C GLY A 64 5.96 2.69 -3.38
N GLY A 65 4.77 3.23 -3.11
CA GLY A 65 4.31 4.50 -3.69
C GLY A 65 5.18 5.70 -3.30
N SER A 66 5.75 5.67 -2.09
CA SER A 66 6.75 6.66 -1.63
C SER A 66 7.99 6.62 -2.52
N VAL A 67 8.50 5.42 -2.83
CA VAL A 67 9.68 5.26 -3.70
C VAL A 67 9.38 5.82 -5.09
N LEU A 68 8.22 5.52 -5.68
CA LEU A 68 7.79 6.07 -6.97
C LEU A 68 7.72 7.60 -6.93
N SER A 69 7.16 8.15 -5.86
CA SER A 69 7.02 9.60 -5.70
C SER A 69 8.38 10.29 -5.58
N ILE A 70 9.31 9.74 -4.80
CA ILE A 70 10.65 10.30 -4.62
C ILE A 70 11.44 10.24 -5.93
N THR A 71 11.40 9.11 -6.65
CA THR A 71 12.12 8.97 -7.93
C THR A 71 11.54 9.89 -9.00
N SER A 72 10.22 10.00 -9.08
CA SER A 72 9.54 10.91 -10.00
C SER A 72 9.85 12.37 -9.67
N PHE A 73 9.82 12.75 -8.39
CA PHE A 73 10.17 14.11 -7.97
C PHE A 73 11.63 14.45 -8.33
N HIS A 74 12.57 13.54 -8.07
CA HIS A 74 13.97 13.73 -8.47
C HIS A 74 14.10 13.93 -9.99
N LYS A 75 13.40 13.13 -10.78
CA LYS A 75 13.39 13.24 -12.24
C LYS A 75 12.88 14.60 -12.72
N TYR A 76 11.69 15.01 -12.29
CA TYR A 76 11.05 16.23 -12.80
C TYR A 76 11.71 17.53 -12.28
N ILE A 77 12.29 17.53 -11.08
CA ILE A 77 12.95 18.71 -10.51
C ILE A 77 14.42 18.78 -10.93
N ALA A 78 15.19 17.69 -10.78
CA ALA A 78 16.65 17.74 -10.94
C ALA A 78 17.08 17.50 -12.39
N ILE A 79 16.38 16.64 -13.13
CA ILE A 79 16.77 16.23 -14.48
C ILE A 79 16.02 17.06 -15.52
N GLU A 80 14.69 17.01 -15.53
CA GLU A 80 13.88 17.62 -16.59
C GLU A 80 13.60 19.11 -16.37
N LYS A 81 13.68 19.59 -15.12
CA LYS A 81 13.41 21.00 -14.74
C LYS A 81 12.04 21.51 -15.22
N SER A 82 11.07 20.61 -15.33
CA SER A 82 9.75 20.80 -15.95
C SER A 82 8.60 20.58 -14.97
N PHE A 83 8.79 20.98 -13.71
CA PHE A 83 7.79 20.74 -12.66
C PHE A 83 6.56 21.65 -12.84
N ASP A 84 5.45 21.05 -13.26
CA ASP A 84 4.16 21.71 -13.40
C ASP A 84 3.19 21.36 -12.25
N THR A 85 2.21 22.22 -12.04
CA THR A 85 1.15 22.13 -11.04
C THR A 85 0.33 20.84 -11.18
N ASP A 86 0.16 20.32 -12.39
CA ASP A 86 -0.55 19.06 -12.63
C ASP A 86 0.15 17.85 -12.00
N HIS A 87 1.49 17.90 -11.89
CA HIS A 87 2.25 16.84 -11.23
C HIS A 87 1.98 16.79 -9.72
N LEU A 88 1.63 17.92 -9.09
CA LEU A 88 1.35 17.98 -7.64
C LEU A 88 0.20 17.05 -7.24
N TRP A 89 -0.85 16.99 -8.07
CA TRP A 89 -1.98 16.11 -7.80
C TRP A 89 -1.57 14.64 -7.78
N GLY A 90 -0.68 14.23 -8.69
CA GLY A 90 -0.12 12.88 -8.70
C GLY A 90 0.54 12.53 -7.37
N PHE A 91 1.40 13.41 -6.85
CA PHE A 91 2.09 13.18 -5.57
C PHE A 91 1.16 13.18 -4.36
N ILE A 92 0.13 14.03 -4.34
CA ILE A 92 -0.85 14.10 -3.25
C ILE A 92 -1.67 12.80 -3.19
N PHE A 93 -2.12 12.30 -4.34
CA PHE A 93 -2.98 11.12 -4.42
C PHE A 93 -2.22 9.79 -4.34
N THR A 94 -0.90 9.77 -4.60
CA THR A 94 -0.10 8.55 -4.57
C THR A 94 -0.27 7.70 -3.29
N PRO A 95 -0.15 8.21 -2.05
CA PRO A 95 -0.32 7.39 -0.86
C PRO A 95 -1.71 6.77 -0.73
N ILE A 96 -2.76 7.46 -1.21
CA ILE A 96 -4.13 6.95 -1.22
C ILE A 96 -4.27 5.83 -2.26
N LEU A 97 -3.80 6.06 -3.49
CA LEU A 97 -3.84 5.05 -4.55
C LEU A 97 -3.06 3.81 -4.16
N SER A 98 -1.83 3.97 -3.67
CA SER A 98 -1.00 2.84 -3.24
C SER A 98 -1.65 2.08 -2.10
N SER A 99 -2.29 2.75 -1.13
CA SER A 99 -3.04 2.08 -0.05
C SER A 99 -4.20 1.24 -0.57
N ILE A 100 -4.98 1.78 -1.51
CA ILE A 100 -6.11 1.05 -2.14
C ILE A 100 -5.58 -0.18 -2.91
N VAL A 101 -4.53 0.00 -3.70
CA VAL A 101 -3.91 -1.10 -4.45
C VAL A 101 -3.37 -2.18 -3.52
N GLY A 102 -2.70 -1.81 -2.43
CA GLY A 102 -2.23 -2.75 -1.41
C GLY A 102 -3.38 -3.58 -0.81
N LEU A 103 -4.49 -2.93 -0.42
CA LEU A 103 -5.66 -3.66 0.09
C LEU A 103 -6.26 -4.62 -0.95
N ILE A 104 -6.34 -4.21 -2.21
CA ILE A 104 -6.83 -5.08 -3.29
C ILE A 104 -5.92 -6.30 -3.45
N VAL A 105 -4.60 -6.09 -3.55
CA VAL A 105 -3.63 -7.17 -3.71
C VAL A 105 -3.63 -8.10 -2.49
N PHE A 106 -3.66 -7.55 -1.28
CA PHE A 106 -3.83 -8.34 -0.05
C PHE A 106 -5.06 -9.23 -0.09
N THR A 107 -6.23 -8.68 -0.43
CA THR A 107 -7.46 -9.48 -0.47
C THR A 107 -7.41 -10.58 -1.54
N LEU A 108 -6.81 -10.31 -2.70
CA LEU A 108 -6.62 -11.31 -3.76
C LEU A 108 -5.67 -12.43 -3.32
N VAL A 109 -4.52 -12.08 -2.74
CA VAL A 109 -3.54 -13.07 -2.27
C VAL A 109 -4.12 -13.87 -1.10
N GLN A 110 -4.71 -13.20 -0.10
CA GLN A 110 -5.29 -13.84 1.07
C GLN A 110 -6.47 -14.76 0.70
N SER A 111 -7.34 -14.35 -0.23
CA SER A 111 -8.44 -15.20 -0.72
C SER A 111 -7.93 -16.40 -1.51
N GLY A 112 -6.91 -16.23 -2.35
CA GLY A 112 -6.26 -17.34 -3.06
C GLY A 112 -5.62 -18.34 -2.10
N LEU A 113 -4.88 -17.86 -1.10
CA LEU A 113 -4.29 -18.71 -0.05
C LEU A 113 -5.37 -19.45 0.74
N LEU A 114 -6.48 -18.79 1.06
CA LEU A 114 -7.59 -19.38 1.77
C LEU A 114 -8.25 -20.53 1.00
N VAL A 115 -8.50 -20.33 -0.30
CA VAL A 115 -9.08 -21.37 -1.16
C VAL A 115 -8.15 -22.60 -1.25
N LEU A 116 -6.83 -22.38 -1.27
CA LEU A 116 -5.84 -23.45 -1.37
C LEU A 116 -5.59 -24.16 -0.03
N SER A 117 -5.66 -23.44 1.09
CA SER A 117 -5.28 -23.96 2.42
C SER A 117 -6.46 -24.49 3.22
N GLY A 118 -7.70 -24.17 2.84
CA GLY A 118 -8.94 -24.69 3.44
C GLY A 118 -9.21 -24.26 4.87
N SER A 119 -8.38 -23.41 5.47
CA SER A 119 -8.55 -22.91 6.84
C SER A 119 -8.05 -21.47 6.99
N PHE A 120 -8.71 -20.72 7.88
CA PHE A 120 -8.18 -19.48 8.41
C PHE A 120 -7.25 -19.83 9.57
N THR A 121 -5.94 -19.71 9.39
CA THR A 121 -5.03 -19.69 10.54
C THR A 121 -5.15 -18.31 11.21
N GLU A 122 -6.16 -18.13 12.06
CA GLU A 122 -6.46 -16.83 12.70
C GLU A 122 -5.40 -16.40 13.73
N ASN A 123 -4.58 -17.32 14.23
CA ASN A 123 -3.90 -17.14 15.51
C ASN A 123 -2.38 -16.94 15.49
N ASP A 124 -1.71 -17.09 14.34
CA ASP A 124 -0.27 -16.81 14.27
C ASP A 124 0.02 -15.78 13.19
N GLN A 125 0.29 -14.57 13.66
CA GLN A 125 0.87 -13.49 12.89
C GLN A 125 2.33 -13.85 12.59
N SER A 126 2.52 -14.77 11.64
CA SER A 126 3.86 -15.20 11.22
C SER A 126 4.62 -14.01 10.67
N ILE A 127 5.81 -13.73 11.21
CA ILE A 127 6.71 -12.68 10.73
C ILE A 127 6.98 -12.87 9.23
N SER A 128 7.09 -14.11 8.75
CA SER A 128 7.23 -14.41 7.32
C SER A 128 6.02 -13.96 6.50
N ALA A 129 4.80 -14.13 7.01
CA ALA A 129 3.60 -13.63 6.32
C ALA A 129 3.58 -12.10 6.29
N ALA A 130 3.89 -11.45 7.42
CA ALA A 130 3.97 -9.99 7.49
C ALA A 130 5.00 -9.43 6.49
N LEU A 131 6.21 -9.99 6.46
CA LEU A 131 7.26 -9.58 5.52
C LEU A 131 6.86 -9.88 4.06
N GLY A 132 6.26 -11.04 3.81
CA GLY A 132 5.80 -11.45 2.47
C GLY A 132 4.75 -10.51 1.90
N PHE A 133 3.70 -10.20 2.66
CA PHE A 133 2.68 -9.23 2.27
C PHE A 133 3.28 -7.83 2.11
N THR A 134 4.09 -7.37 3.07
CA THR A 134 4.78 -6.07 2.96
C THR A 134 5.58 -5.96 1.65
N ALA A 135 6.32 -7.01 1.27
CA ALA A 135 7.15 -7.02 0.07
C ALA A 135 6.32 -7.01 -1.23
N ILE A 136 5.32 -7.89 -1.32
CA ILE A 136 4.43 -7.97 -2.49
C ILE A 136 3.68 -6.65 -2.70
N ASP A 137 3.17 -6.09 -1.61
CA ASP A 137 2.39 -4.86 -1.67
C ASP A 137 3.27 -3.64 -1.89
N CYS A 138 4.52 -3.62 -1.41
CA CYS A 138 5.50 -2.59 -1.78
C CYS A 138 5.74 -2.56 -3.29
N ILE A 139 5.95 -3.72 -3.92
CA ILE A 139 6.10 -3.80 -5.38
C ILE A 139 4.82 -3.34 -6.08
N SER A 140 3.66 -3.75 -5.56
CA SER A 140 2.35 -3.43 -6.14
C SER A 140 2.02 -1.93 -6.03
N GLY A 141 2.33 -1.29 -4.91
CA GLY A 141 2.13 0.14 -4.69
C GLY A 141 3.13 1.01 -5.47
N TYR A 142 4.35 0.52 -5.69
CA TYR A 142 5.35 1.15 -6.57
C TYR A 142 4.88 1.14 -8.04
N ASN A 143 4.28 0.03 -8.50
CA ASN A 143 3.77 -0.14 -9.86
C ASN A 143 2.22 -0.17 -9.90
N TRP A 144 1.58 0.76 -9.20
CA TRP A 144 0.13 0.75 -9.01
C TRP A 144 -0.64 0.78 -10.35
N ASP A 145 -0.11 1.48 -11.35
CA ASP A 145 -0.69 1.58 -12.70
C ASP A 145 -0.72 0.23 -13.42
N VAL A 146 0.37 -0.54 -13.32
CA VAL A 146 0.47 -1.90 -13.89
C VAL A 146 -0.51 -2.84 -13.19
N VAL A 147 -0.64 -2.73 -11.86
CA VAL A 147 -1.58 -3.56 -11.09
C VAL A 147 -3.02 -3.26 -11.50
N ILE A 148 -3.41 -1.99 -11.59
CA ILE A 148 -4.74 -1.60 -12.07
C ILE A 148 -4.98 -2.10 -13.50
N GLY A 149 -3.99 -1.99 -14.40
CA GLY A 149 -4.09 -2.54 -15.76
C GLY A 149 -4.39 -4.03 -15.76
N LYS A 150 -3.69 -4.81 -14.94
CA LYS A 150 -3.95 -6.26 -14.78
C LYS A 150 -5.33 -6.55 -14.21
N LEU A 151 -5.81 -5.75 -13.26
CA LEU A 151 -7.17 -5.89 -12.72
C LEU A 151 -8.23 -5.61 -13.78
N GLN A 152 -8.01 -4.64 -14.67
CA GLN A 152 -8.91 -4.37 -15.79
C GLN A 152 -8.94 -5.54 -16.79
N GLU A 153 -7.79 -6.14 -17.11
CA GLU A 153 -7.70 -7.34 -17.94
C GLU A 153 -8.47 -8.50 -17.32
N LEU A 154 -8.23 -8.78 -16.03
CA LEU A 154 -8.92 -9.83 -15.28
C LEU A 154 -10.44 -9.61 -15.27
N SER A 155 -10.89 -8.37 -15.02
CA SER A 155 -12.32 -8.02 -15.02
C SER A 155 -12.98 -8.31 -16.37
N LYS A 156 -12.31 -7.98 -17.49
CA LYS A 156 -12.82 -8.29 -18.82
C LYS A 156 -12.93 -9.79 -19.06
N SER A 157 -11.91 -10.57 -18.70
CA SER A 157 -11.90 -12.02 -18.89
C SER A 157 -12.99 -12.75 -18.09
N VAL A 158 -13.25 -12.31 -16.86
CA VAL A 158 -14.31 -12.90 -16.02
C VAL A 158 -15.70 -12.64 -16.61
N ILE A 159 -15.95 -11.40 -17.05
CA ILE A 159 -17.25 -11.01 -17.62
C ILE A 159 -17.47 -11.67 -18.98
N SER A 160 -16.47 -11.71 -19.87
CA SER A 160 -16.61 -12.35 -21.18
C SER A 160 -16.93 -13.83 -21.07
N LYS A 161 -16.29 -14.54 -20.13
CA LYS A 161 -16.54 -15.96 -19.89
C LYS A 161 -17.97 -16.22 -19.41
N SER A 162 -18.55 -15.32 -18.62
CA SER A 162 -19.94 -15.44 -18.16
C SER A 162 -21.00 -15.24 -19.26
N ALA A 163 -20.66 -14.58 -20.35
CA ALA A 163 -21.57 -14.35 -21.48
C ALA A 163 -21.60 -15.50 -22.50
N ASP A 164 -20.53 -16.30 -22.58
CA ASP A 164 -20.48 -17.49 -23.45
C ASP A 164 -21.15 -18.73 -22.82
N GLU A 165 -21.39 -18.70 -21.49
CA GLU A 165 -22.05 -19.77 -20.74
C GLU A 165 -23.58 -19.54 -20.53
N SER A 166 -24.14 -18.45 -21.07
CA SER A 166 -25.57 -18.09 -21.01
C SER A 166 -26.25 -18.20 -22.37
#